data_AF-A0A353C052-F1
#
_entry.id   AF-A0A353C052-F1
#
_cell.length_a   1.000
_cell.length_b   1.000
_cell.length_c   1.000
_cell.angle_alpha   90.00
_cell.angle_beta   90.00
_cell.angle_gamma   90.00
#
_symmetry.space_group_name_H-M   'P 1'
#
loop_
_entity.id
_entity.type
_entity.pdbx_description
1 polymer ?
#
loop_
_entity_poly.entity_id
_entity_poly.type
_entity_poly.pdbx_seq_one_letter_code
_entity_poly.pdbx_strand_id
1 'polypeptide(L)'
;MRPSVVMITTSTVIADFDFFTGPEVKKIQGLGSGVVFRPDGYILTNNHVVNGISGMANKIMVVLSNGKSYRAKIIGADTQTDLAVLKIDAGNLTA
;
A
#
# COMPACT_ATOMS: atom_id res chain seq x y z
N MET A 1 8.14 -16.80 -13.79
CA MET A 1 6.88 -16.06 -14.01
C MET A 1 7.11 -14.61 -13.64
N ARG A 2 6.76 -13.65 -14.50
CA ARG A 2 6.87 -12.22 -14.18
C ARG A 2 5.55 -11.76 -13.51
N PRO A 3 5.58 -11.12 -12.33
CA PRO A 3 4.35 -10.81 -11.59
C PRO A 3 3.54 -9.71 -12.26
N SER A 4 2.28 -9.99 -12.59
CA SER A 4 1.27 -8.98 -12.92
C SER A 4 0.42 -8.58 -11.71
N VAL A 5 0.14 -9.53 -10.80
CA VAL A 5 -0.59 -9.27 -9.54
C VAL A 5 0.40 -9.17 -8.38
N VAL A 6 0.19 -8.19 -7.50
CA VAL A 6 1.03 -7.89 -6.34
C VAL A 6 0.20 -7.81 -5.07
N MET A 7 0.82 -8.12 -3.93
CA MET A 7 0.24 -7.91 -2.62
C MET A 7 0.62 -6.52 -2.12
N ILE A 8 -0.32 -5.82 -1.50
CA ILE A 8 -0.13 -4.51 -0.90
C ILE A 8 -0.33 -4.65 0.60
N THR A 9 0.61 -4.12 1.37
CA THR A 9 0.52 -4.04 2.82
C THR A 9 0.62 -2.58 3.24
N THR A 10 -0.39 -2.11 3.96
CA THR A 10 -0.39 -0.79 4.56
C THR A 10 -0.12 -0.90 6.05
N SER A 11 0.57 0.09 6.60
CA SER A 11 0.76 0.20 8.04
C SER A 11 0.56 1.63 8.47
N THR A 12 -0.34 1.80 9.43
CA THR A 12 -0.64 3.08 10.08
C THR A 12 -0.24 2.98 11.53
N VAL A 13 0.50 3.97 11.99
CA VAL A 13 0.90 4.10 13.39
C VAL A 13 -0.03 5.12 14.01
N ILE A 14 -0.91 4.67 14.91
CA ILE A 14 -1.79 5.55 15.67
C ILE A 14 -1.23 5.70 17.09
N ALA A 15 -1.12 6.94 17.53
CA ALA A 15 -0.95 7.24 18.94
C ALA A 15 -2.33 7.11 19.59
N ASP A 16 -2.48 6.10 20.42
CA ASP A 16 -3.67 5.84 21.21
C ASP A 16 -3.40 6.26 22.66
N PHE A 17 -4.43 6.62 23.40
CA PHE A 17 -4.29 6.98 24.81
C PHE A 17 -5.23 6.11 25.63
N ASP A 18 -4.64 5.19 26.38
CA ASP A 18 -5.36 4.38 27.34
C ASP A 18 -5.33 5.06 28.71
N PHE A 19 -6.50 5.17 29.33
CA PHE A 19 -6.65 5.91 30.59
C PHE A 19 -5.89 5.27 31.78
N PHE A 20 -5.64 3.96 31.74
CA PHE A 20 -5.00 3.23 32.84
C PHE A 20 -3.51 2.97 32.61
N THR A 21 -3.10 2.82 31.35
CA THR A 21 -1.73 2.45 30.96
C THR A 21 -0.94 3.59 30.30
N GLY A 22 -1.61 4.69 29.95
CA GLY A 22 -0.99 5.88 29.37
C GLY A 22 -0.92 5.85 27.83
N PRO A 23 -0.05 6.66 27.22
CA PRO A 23 0.07 6.72 25.75
C PRO A 23 0.63 5.41 25.18
N GLU A 24 -0.12 4.82 24.25
CA GLU A 24 0.24 3.59 23.54
C GLU A 24 0.42 3.88 22.05
N VAL A 25 1.39 3.22 21.41
CA VAL A 25 1.55 3.29 19.96
C VAL A 25 1.03 1.99 19.34
N LYS A 26 -0.15 2.05 18.73
CA LYS A 26 -0.73 0.91 18.03
C LYS A 26 -0.35 0.92 16.56
N LYS A 27 0.13 -0.22 16.08
CA LYS A 27 0.43 -0.45 14.67
C LYS A 27 -0.71 -1.24 14.02
N ILE A 28 -1.51 -0.54 13.23
CA ILE A 28 -2.57 -1.16 12.44
C ILE A 28 -1.99 -1.55 11.08
N GLN A 29 -2.35 -2.73 10.60
CA GLN A 29 -1.95 -3.23 9.29
C GLN A 29 -3.17 -3.49 8.42
N GLY A 30 -3.10 -3.06 7.16
CA GLY A 30 -4.07 -3.39 6.12
C GLY A 30 -3.44 -4.26 5.05
N LEU A 31 -4.24 -5.10 4.41
CA LEU A 31 -3.86 -5.95 3.30
C LEU A 31 -4.74 -5.63 2.10
N GLY A 32 -4.15 -5.69 0.91
CA GLY A 32 -4.85 -5.53 -0.35
C GLY A 32 -4.06 -6.11 -1.50
N SER A 33 -4.57 -5.93 -2.70
CA SER A 33 -3.93 -6.36 -3.93
C SER A 33 -3.80 -5.21 -4.92
N GLY A 34 -2.95 -5.39 -5.90
CA GLY A 34 -2.84 -4.48 -7.04
C GLY A 34 -2.35 -5.20 -8.27
N VAL A 35 -2.40 -4.50 -9.39
CA VAL A 35 -1.93 -4.99 -10.68
C VAL A 35 -0.88 -4.04 -11.22
N VAL A 36 0.27 -4.58 -11.63
CA VAL A 36 1.27 -3.81 -12.38
C VAL A 36 0.69 -3.53 -13.77
N PHE A 37 0.55 -2.26 -14.14
CA PHE A 37 0.05 -1.86 -15.47
C PHE A 37 1.10 -1.15 -16.32
N ARG A 38 2.28 -0.85 -15.75
CA ARG A 38 3.44 -0.41 -16.52
C ARG A 38 4.72 -1.10 -16.03
N PRO A 39 5.64 -1.44 -16.96
CA PRO A 39 6.86 -2.17 -16.65
C PRO A 39 7.85 -1.40 -15.77
N ASP A 40 7.69 -0.08 -15.68
CA ASP A 40 8.49 0.81 -14.84
C ASP A 40 7.95 0.95 -13.40
N GLY A 41 7.06 0.06 -12.96
CA GLY A 41 6.69 -0.05 -11.54
C GLY A 41 5.44 0.73 -11.14
N TYR A 42 4.56 1.07 -12.09
CA TYR A 42 3.25 1.61 -11.77
C TYR A 42 2.24 0.50 -11.51
N ILE A 43 1.50 0.64 -10.41
CA ILE A 43 0.56 -0.33 -9.89
C ILE A 43 -0.79 0.34 -9.71
N LEU A 44 -1.85 -0.31 -10.18
CA LEU A 44 -3.23 0.07 -9.96
C LEU A 44 -3.79 -0.75 -8.78
N THR A 45 -4.53 -0.08 -7.90
CA THR A 45 -5.22 -0.68 -6.75
C THR A 45 -6.46 0.13 -6.41
N ASN A 46 -7.16 -0.23 -5.34
CA ASN A 46 -8.26 0.55 -4.82
C ASN A 46 -7.79 1.68 -3.89
N ASN A 47 -8.50 2.80 -3.93
CA ASN A 47 -8.23 3.95 -3.07
C ASN A 47 -8.41 3.60 -1.58
N HIS A 48 -9.43 2.80 -1.23
CA HIS A 48 -9.62 2.36 0.15
C HIS A 48 -8.45 1.52 0.69
N VAL A 49 -7.72 0.78 -0.16
CA VAL A 49 -6.54 0.00 0.26
C VAL A 49 -5.43 0.92 0.76
N VAL A 50 -5.19 2.03 0.05
CA VAL A 50 -4.09 2.96 0.35
C VAL A 50 -4.44 4.00 1.40
N ASN A 51 -5.74 4.29 1.58
CA ASN A 51 -6.26 5.16 2.63
C ASN A 51 -6.36 4.50 4.00
N GLY A 52 -6.01 3.22 4.13
CA GLY A 52 -5.94 2.54 5.43
C GLY A 52 -7.23 2.60 6.23
N ILE A 53 -7.12 2.39 7.55
CA ILE A 53 -8.28 2.31 8.47
C ILE A 53 -8.58 3.65 9.14
N SER A 54 -7.58 4.51 9.35
CA SER A 54 -7.72 5.81 10.03
C SER A 54 -7.28 7.01 9.17
N GLY A 55 -7.22 6.83 7.85
CA GLY A 55 -6.64 7.79 6.90
C GLY A 55 -5.33 7.29 6.29
N MET A 56 -4.77 8.11 5.39
CA MET A 56 -3.66 7.75 4.50
C MET A 56 -2.55 6.99 5.22
N ALA A 57 -2.27 5.77 4.76
CA ALA A 57 -1.33 4.90 5.45
C ALA A 57 0.08 5.51 5.50
N ASN A 58 0.71 5.50 6.69
CA ASN A 58 2.06 6.07 6.87
C ASN A 58 3.12 5.31 6.05
N LYS A 59 2.90 4.01 5.84
CA LYS A 59 3.79 3.14 5.07
C LYS A 59 2.98 2.20 4.19
N ILE A 60 3.32 2.19 2.90
CA ILE A 60 2.76 1.26 1.91
C ILE A 60 3.90 0.44 1.35
N MET A 61 3.75 -0.88 1.42
CA MET A 61 4.68 -1.86 0.87
C MET A 61 3.98 -2.66 -0.22
N VAL A 62 4.67 -2.88 -1.33
CA VAL A 62 4.25 -3.80 -2.38
C VAL A 62 5.15 -5.02 -2.32
N VAL A 63 4.54 -6.19 -2.24
CA VAL A 63 5.22 -7.48 -2.27
C VAL A 63 4.94 -8.13 -3.62
N LEU A 64 6.00 -8.34 -4.40
CA LEU A 64 5.94 -9.05 -5.67
C LEU A 64 5.83 -10.56 -5.44
N SER A 65 5.38 -11.31 -6.45
CA SER A 65 5.24 -12.78 -6.34
C SER A 65 6.56 -13.53 -6.08
N ASN A 66 7.70 -12.90 -6.34
CA ASN A 66 9.02 -13.43 -6.03
C ASN A 66 9.47 -13.13 -4.57
N GLY A 67 8.58 -12.60 -3.72
CA GLY A 67 8.84 -12.25 -2.33
C GLY A 67 9.56 -10.91 -2.12
N LYS A 68 10.02 -10.24 -3.18
CA LYS A 68 10.67 -8.93 -3.04
C LYS A 68 9.65 -7.87 -2.64
N SER A 69 10.01 -7.07 -1.63
CA SER A 69 9.16 -6.01 -1.08
C SER A 69 9.73 -4.63 -1.38
N TYR A 70 8.89 -3.71 -1.84
CA TYR A 70 9.27 -2.34 -2.20
C TYR A 70 8.39 -1.34 -1.47
N ARG A 71 8.97 -0.23 -1.00
CA ARG A 71 8.18 0.90 -0.52
C ARG A 71 7.51 1.56 -1.73
N ALA A 72 6.20 1.75 -1.64
CA ALA A 72 5.43 2.43 -2.66
C ALA A 72 5.20 3.91 -2.31
N LYS A 73 5.10 4.73 -3.35
CA LYS A 73 4.61 6.12 -3.28
C LYS A 73 3.24 6.17 -3.93
N ILE A 74 2.33 6.97 -3.37
CA ILE A 74 1.05 7.27 -4.02
C ILE A 74 1.31 8.34 -5.07
N ILE A 75 0.95 8.05 -6.31
CA ILE A 75 1.04 8.99 -7.44
C ILE A 75 -0.27 9.78 -7.57
N GLY A 76 -1.40 9.13 -7.31
CA GLY A 76 -2.71 9.75 -7.30
C GLY A 76 -3.76 8.77 -6.84
N ALA A 77 -4.90 9.30 -6.41
CA ALA A 77 -6.07 8.52 -6.05
C ALA A 77 -7.34 9.25 -6.48
N ASP A 78 -8.35 8.50 -6.86
CA ASP A 78 -9.70 8.97 -7.18
C ASP A 78 -10.69 8.33 -6.21
N THR A 79 -11.34 9.19 -5.42
CA THR A 79 -12.34 8.79 -4.44
C THR A 79 -13.65 8.38 -5.09
N GLN A 80 -13.98 8.89 -6.28
CA GLN A 80 -15.26 8.61 -6.95
C GLN A 80 -15.30 7.20 -7.53
N THR A 81 -14.20 6.74 -8.13
CA THR A 81 -14.09 5.40 -8.71
C THR A 81 -13.40 4.39 -7.80
N ASP A 82 -13.00 4.80 -6.60
CA ASP A 82 -12.23 4.00 -5.65
C ASP A 82 -10.96 3.40 -6.26
N LEU A 83 -10.18 4.21 -7.00
CA LEU A 83 -8.93 3.79 -7.64
C LEU A 83 -7.74 4.58 -7.11
N ALA A 84 -6.59 3.92 -7.05
CA ALA A 84 -5.32 4.56 -6.71
C ALA A 84 -4.17 4.02 -7.55
N VAL A 85 -3.22 4.90 -7.85
CA VAL A 85 -1.99 4.58 -8.56
C VAL A 85 -0.82 4.69 -7.59
N LEU A 86 -0.08 3.59 -7.49
CA LEU A 86 1.16 3.49 -6.73
C LEU A 86 2.37 3.42 -7.68
N LYS A 87 3.51 3.89 -7.20
CA LYS A 87 4.82 3.72 -7.85
C LYS A 87 5.80 3.06 -6.90
N ILE A 88 6.47 2.02 -7.38
CA ILE A 88 7.63 1.42 -6.72
C ILE A 88 8.90 1.65 -7.55
N ASP A 89 10.05 1.63 -6.89
CA ASP A 89 11.34 1.69 -7.57
C ASP A 89 11.81 0.27 -7.93
N ALA A 90 11.20 -0.28 -8.96
CA ALA A 90 11.53 -1.58 -9.53
C ALA A 90 11.39 -1.50 -11.06
N GLY A 91 12.40 -1.98 -11.78
CA GLY A 91 12.41 -2.05 -13.25
C GLY A 91 12.09 -3.45 -13.77
N ASN A 92 11.75 -3.54 -15.06
CA ASN A 92 11.47 -4.79 -15.79
C ASN A 92 10.31 -5.62 -15.22
N LEU A 93 9.28 -4.95 -14.68
CA LEU A 93 8.01 -5.61 -14.38
C LEU A 93 7.24 -5.81 -15.71
N THR A 94 6.22 -6.67 -15.74
CA THR A 94 5.34 -6.81 -16.92
C THR A 94 3.95 -6.30 -16.59
N ALA A 95 3.32 -5.65 -17.58
CA ALA A 95 1.92 -5.28 -17.61
C ALA A 95 1.14 -6.33 -18.40
#